data_AF-A0A4Q4Q2X8-F1
#
_entry.id   AF-A0A4Q4Q2X8-F1
#
_cell.length_a   1.000
_cell.length_b   1.000
_cell.length_c   1.000
_cell.angle_alpha   90.00
_cell.angle_beta   90.00
_cell.angle_gamma   90.00
#
_symmetry.space_group_name_H-M   'P 1'
#
loop_
_entity.id
_entity.type
_entity.pdbx_description
1 polymer ?
#
loop_
_entity_poly.entity_id
_entity_poly.type
_entity_poly.pdbx_seq_one_letter_code
_entity_poly.pdbx_strand_id
1 'polypeptide(L)'
;MWFGILPGNQELSLPTFTVGTNEDAFATLQQLDSDGVAVQHLRQVQSRHPGYLHGFCDIVPMVAPWLCQPDSRVNCYPQPLGPQNTLGLTWYCSAYKVFYDQLLEYNERKGTIQTQKIAKNYEYLRNEHKDEWDGISPSLMDRSVHYYNDLESLYKDTTEYFQGTQPETNYAHNQTWEPEHYMDLVAAHLREAPRSYPDALSAIADGHGHNIPTDGDKYWRGEAMIYYWCYMPDYVRVMTQRKNVDADLVEEAWITLIFRAFLWMRAHIPCENSHPLPSQYYGSRLPVYIG
;
A
#
# COMPACT_ATOMS: atom_id res chain seq x y z
N MET A 1 -18.00 3.33 -4.91
CA MET A 1 -18.63 2.62 -3.78
C MET A 1 -17.55 1.81 -3.12
N TRP A 2 -17.40 1.98 -1.81
CA TRP A 2 -16.19 1.61 -1.09
C TRP A 2 -16.47 0.65 0.08
N PHE A 3 -15.44 0.36 0.84
CA PHE A 3 -15.27 -0.75 1.81
C PHE A 3 -16.27 -0.76 2.98
N GLY A 4 -17.02 0.31 3.19
CA GLY A 4 -17.98 0.42 4.32
C GLY A 4 -17.23 0.68 5.62
N ILE A 5 -16.62 -0.36 6.20
CA ILE A 5 -15.80 -0.28 7.41
C ILE A 5 -14.42 -0.85 7.10
N LEU A 6 -13.37 -0.05 7.27
CA LEU A 6 -11.97 -0.47 7.22
C LEU A 6 -11.49 -0.73 8.65
N PRO A 7 -11.38 -1.99 9.09
CA PRO A 7 -10.91 -2.29 10.44
C PRO A 7 -9.47 -1.82 10.61
N GLY A 8 -9.18 -1.14 11.73
CA GLY A 8 -7.82 -0.75 12.08
C GLY A 8 -7.05 -1.88 12.73
N ASN A 9 -5.75 -1.99 12.42
CA ASN A 9 -4.87 -2.92 13.09
C ASN A 9 -4.59 -2.48 14.55
N GLN A 10 -5.14 -3.22 15.51
CA GLN A 10 -4.96 -2.97 16.95
C GLN A 10 -3.51 -3.16 17.40
N GLU A 11 -2.75 -4.04 16.76
CA GLU A 11 -1.32 -4.26 17.07
C GLU A 11 -0.47 -3.03 16.79
N LEU A 12 -0.96 -2.14 15.91
CA LEU A 12 -0.34 -0.87 15.55
C LEU A 12 -1.14 0.33 16.09
N SER A 13 -2.08 0.09 17.01
CA SER A 13 -2.95 1.12 17.59
C SER A 13 -3.75 1.94 16.56
N LEU A 14 -4.11 1.33 15.41
CA LEU A 14 -4.81 2.02 14.34
C LEU A 14 -6.33 2.01 14.59
N PRO A 15 -7.02 3.14 14.36
CA PRO A 15 -8.46 3.20 14.50
C PRO A 15 -9.15 2.52 13.32
N THR A 16 -10.38 2.11 13.55
CA THR A 16 -11.29 1.68 12.47
C THR A 16 -11.84 2.89 11.74
N PHE A 17 -11.79 2.87 10.41
CA PHE A 17 -12.32 3.94 9.57
C PHE A 17 -13.65 3.53 8.93
N THR A 18 -14.50 4.53 8.70
CA THR A 18 -15.65 4.38 7.81
C THR A 18 -15.22 4.95 6.46
N VAL A 19 -15.23 4.12 5.43
CA VAL A 19 -14.80 4.48 4.06
C VAL A 19 -15.77 3.84 3.08
N GLY A 20 -17.04 4.24 3.13
CA GLY A 20 -18.11 3.68 2.30
C GLY A 20 -18.49 4.53 1.07
N THR A 21 -18.37 5.85 1.22
CA THR A 21 -18.82 6.86 0.25
C THR A 21 -17.76 7.92 0.01
N ASN A 22 -17.80 8.66 -1.10
CA ASN A 22 -16.84 9.74 -1.39
C ASN A 22 -16.59 10.70 -0.21
N GLU A 23 -17.66 11.06 0.50
CA GLU A 23 -17.62 11.91 1.69
C GLU A 23 -16.82 11.27 2.82
N ASP A 24 -16.97 9.96 3.03
CA ASP A 24 -16.27 9.22 4.08
C ASP A 24 -14.75 9.21 3.92
N ALA A 25 -14.19 9.27 2.69
CA ALA A 25 -12.73 9.29 2.52
C ALA A 25 -12.23 10.70 2.57
N PHE A 26 -13.01 11.69 2.13
CA PHE A 26 -12.64 13.06 2.41
C PHE A 26 -12.61 13.27 3.93
N ALA A 27 -13.56 12.73 4.68
CA ALA A 27 -13.56 12.75 6.14
C ALA A 27 -12.36 11.97 6.72
N THR A 28 -12.10 10.75 6.24
CA THR A 28 -10.96 9.94 6.67
C THR A 28 -9.63 10.63 6.37
N LEU A 29 -9.42 11.12 5.16
CA LEU A 29 -8.22 11.87 4.80
C LEU A 29 -8.07 13.14 5.62
N GLN A 30 -9.17 13.84 5.92
CA GLN A 30 -9.12 15.03 6.79
C GLN A 30 -8.77 14.68 8.24
N GLN A 31 -9.16 13.49 8.71
CA GLN A 31 -8.77 12.97 10.01
C GLN A 31 -7.28 12.55 10.05
N LEU A 32 -6.76 12.02 8.94
CA LEU A 32 -5.37 11.55 8.82
C LEU A 32 -4.38 12.68 8.55
N ASP A 33 -4.75 13.62 7.70
CA ASP A 33 -3.96 14.80 7.32
C ASP A 33 -4.75 16.06 7.65
N SER A 34 -4.54 16.56 8.87
CA SER A 34 -5.23 17.76 9.38
C SER A 34 -4.98 19.02 8.53
N ASP A 35 -3.85 19.07 7.81
CA ASP A 35 -3.54 20.15 6.87
C ASP A 35 -4.43 20.12 5.62
N GLY A 36 -5.11 19.00 5.36
CA GLY A 36 -6.05 18.84 4.24
C GLY A 36 -5.39 18.74 2.85
N VAL A 37 -4.07 18.51 2.78
CA VAL A 37 -3.35 18.43 1.51
C VAL A 37 -3.74 17.17 0.74
N ALA A 38 -3.85 16.02 1.43
CA ALA A 38 -4.32 14.77 0.83
C ALA A 38 -5.74 14.92 0.27
N VAL A 39 -6.63 15.61 1.00
CA VAL A 39 -8.01 15.92 0.55
C VAL A 39 -7.99 16.80 -0.69
N GLN A 40 -7.15 17.84 -0.70
CA GLN A 40 -7.03 18.75 -1.84
C GLN A 40 -6.55 18.02 -3.09
N HIS A 41 -5.50 17.21 -2.99
CA HIS A 41 -4.99 16.43 -4.12
C HIS A 41 -6.05 15.46 -4.64
N LEU A 42 -6.71 14.70 -3.76
CA LEU A 42 -7.75 13.77 -4.20
C LEU A 42 -8.90 14.50 -4.90
N ARG A 43 -9.34 15.67 -4.39
CA ARG A 43 -10.37 16.49 -5.06
C ARG A 43 -9.92 16.97 -6.43
N GLN A 44 -8.68 17.45 -6.55
CA GLN A 44 -8.14 17.92 -7.83
C GLN A 44 -8.10 16.80 -8.86
N VAL A 45 -7.63 15.61 -8.48
CA VAL A 45 -7.58 14.47 -9.38
C VAL A 45 -9.00 14.01 -9.74
N GLN A 46 -9.91 13.90 -8.77
CA GLN A 46 -11.31 13.53 -9.04
C GLN A 46 -12.06 14.53 -9.92
N SER A 47 -11.68 15.81 -9.91
CA SER A 47 -12.26 16.81 -10.82
C SER A 47 -11.92 16.56 -12.29
N ARG A 48 -10.75 15.95 -12.55
CA ARG A 48 -10.29 15.59 -13.90
C ARG A 48 -10.68 14.15 -14.27
N HIS A 49 -10.72 13.28 -13.28
CA HIS A 49 -10.99 11.85 -13.41
C HIS A 49 -12.02 11.43 -12.35
N PRO A 50 -13.33 11.60 -12.59
CA PRO A 50 -14.36 11.22 -11.64
C PRO A 50 -14.26 9.74 -11.24
N GLY A 51 -14.28 9.45 -9.92
CA GLY A 51 -14.14 8.09 -9.39
C GLY A 51 -12.70 7.63 -9.14
N TYR A 52 -11.72 8.48 -9.43
CA TYR A 52 -10.30 8.19 -9.24
C TYR A 52 -9.88 8.11 -7.76
N LEU A 53 -9.13 7.05 -7.41
CA LEU A 53 -8.75 6.72 -6.01
C LEU A 53 -7.34 6.13 -5.87
N HIS A 54 -6.48 6.27 -6.89
CA HIS A 54 -5.10 5.79 -6.75
C HIS A 54 -4.40 6.49 -5.60
N GLY A 55 -3.49 5.76 -4.94
CA GLY A 55 -2.86 6.21 -3.71
C GLY A 55 -3.77 6.12 -2.50
N PHE A 56 -5.03 6.56 -2.60
CA PHE A 56 -5.99 6.41 -1.51
C PHE A 56 -6.29 4.94 -1.21
N CYS A 57 -6.50 4.11 -2.24
CA CYS A 57 -6.79 2.68 -2.05
C CYS A 57 -5.66 1.91 -1.33
N ASP A 58 -4.43 2.43 -1.30
CA ASP A 58 -3.34 1.81 -0.54
C ASP A 58 -3.55 1.91 0.99
N ILE A 59 -4.49 2.75 1.46
CA ILE A 59 -4.86 2.82 2.88
C ILE A 59 -5.32 1.46 3.42
N VAL A 60 -5.97 0.64 2.60
CA VAL A 60 -6.51 -0.66 3.02
C VAL A 60 -5.39 -1.60 3.46
N PRO A 61 -4.43 -1.96 2.59
CA PRO A 61 -3.33 -2.85 2.99
C PRO A 61 -2.38 -2.22 4.04
N MET A 62 -2.42 -0.90 4.22
CA MET A 62 -1.63 -0.21 5.24
C MET A 62 -2.28 -0.18 6.62
N VAL A 63 -3.62 -0.16 6.71
CA VAL A 63 -4.34 -0.01 7.97
C VAL A 63 -4.97 -1.31 8.44
N ALA A 64 -5.44 -2.14 7.51
CA ALA A 64 -6.15 -3.36 7.87
C ALA A 64 -5.23 -4.33 8.63
N PRO A 65 -5.75 -5.04 9.65
CA PRO A 65 -5.05 -6.17 10.22
C PRO A 65 -4.92 -7.29 9.17
N TRP A 66 -4.15 -8.31 9.50
CA TRP A 66 -4.17 -9.56 8.73
C TRP A 66 -5.56 -10.21 8.86
N LEU A 67 -6.29 -10.31 7.75
CA LEU A 67 -7.65 -10.87 7.72
C LEU A 67 -7.69 -12.24 7.02
N CYS A 68 -6.64 -12.59 6.29
CA CYS A 68 -6.57 -13.81 5.50
C CYS A 68 -6.61 -15.06 6.41
N GLN A 69 -7.45 -16.01 6.02
CA GLN A 69 -7.57 -17.33 6.62
C GLN A 69 -7.39 -18.35 5.49
N PRO A 70 -6.32 -19.16 5.47
CA PRO A 70 -5.94 -19.98 4.31
C PRO A 70 -7.06 -20.89 3.76
N ASP A 71 -7.89 -21.45 4.65
CA ASP A 71 -9.00 -22.35 4.28
C ASP A 71 -10.32 -21.61 4.02
N SER A 72 -10.32 -20.29 4.11
CA SER A 72 -11.53 -19.48 3.99
C SER A 72 -11.72 -18.98 2.58
N ARG A 73 -12.95 -19.15 2.06
CA ARG A 73 -13.39 -18.45 0.84
C ARG A 73 -13.47 -16.92 1.03
N VAL A 74 -13.31 -16.45 2.28
CA VAL A 74 -13.34 -15.05 2.75
C VAL A 74 -12.03 -14.28 2.50
N ASN A 75 -11.03 -14.88 1.86
CA ASN A 75 -9.86 -14.13 1.40
C ASN A 75 -10.19 -13.20 0.22
N CYS A 76 -11.46 -13.12 -0.17
CA CYS A 76 -12.00 -12.26 -1.20
C CYS A 76 -12.35 -10.87 -0.65
N TYR A 77 -12.14 -9.81 -1.43
CA TYR A 77 -12.68 -8.48 -1.09
C TYR A 77 -13.26 -7.72 -2.27
N PRO A 78 -14.38 -6.97 -2.13
CA PRO A 78 -15.00 -6.30 -3.26
C PRO A 78 -14.02 -5.28 -3.82
N GLN A 79 -13.81 -5.37 -5.12
CA GLN A 79 -13.10 -4.35 -5.86
C GLN A 79 -13.83 -3.00 -5.70
N PRO A 80 -13.12 -1.88 -5.42
CA PRO A 80 -13.74 -0.57 -5.49
C PRO A 80 -14.29 -0.37 -6.91
N LEU A 81 -15.59 -0.09 -7.02
CA LEU A 81 -16.38 -0.13 -8.26
C LEU A 81 -15.65 0.33 -9.53
N GLY A 82 -15.79 -0.41 -10.63
CA GLY A 82 -15.76 0.13 -12.00
C GLY A 82 -14.47 -0.17 -12.80
N PRO A 83 -14.59 -0.62 -14.07
CA PRO A 83 -13.44 -0.95 -14.94
C PRO A 83 -12.55 0.26 -15.31
N GLN A 84 -12.97 1.47 -14.95
CA GLN A 84 -12.24 2.72 -15.18
C GLN A 84 -11.58 3.28 -13.91
N ASN A 85 -11.87 2.71 -12.73
CA ASN A 85 -11.32 3.21 -11.47
C ASN A 85 -9.92 2.66 -11.23
N THR A 86 -9.00 3.56 -10.89
CA THR A 86 -7.63 3.22 -10.56
C THR A 86 -7.55 2.62 -9.17
N LEU A 87 -6.96 1.45 -9.13
CA LEU A 87 -6.57 0.77 -7.90
C LEU A 87 -5.25 1.40 -7.41
N GLY A 88 -4.92 1.20 -6.14
CA GLY A 88 -3.60 1.58 -5.61
C GLY A 88 -2.49 0.77 -6.29
N LEU A 89 -1.24 1.21 -6.21
CA LEU A 89 -0.08 0.48 -6.76
C LEU A 89 0.11 -0.90 -6.14
N THR A 90 -0.37 -1.08 -4.90
CA THR A 90 -0.33 -2.35 -4.19
C THR A 90 -1.06 -3.45 -4.94
N TRP A 91 -1.86 -3.10 -5.95
CA TRP A 91 -2.55 -4.04 -6.80
C TRP A 91 -1.77 -4.49 -8.03
N TYR A 92 -0.82 -3.68 -8.49
CA TYR A 92 -0.24 -3.86 -9.81
C TYR A 92 1.07 -4.61 -9.72
N CYS A 93 1.13 -5.82 -10.30
CA CYS A 93 2.35 -6.63 -10.32
C CYS A 93 3.54 -5.89 -10.96
N SER A 94 3.29 -5.04 -11.96
CA SER A 94 4.29 -4.15 -12.54
C SER A 94 4.93 -3.21 -11.49
N ALA A 95 4.14 -2.71 -10.53
CA ALA A 95 4.66 -1.88 -9.44
C ALA A 95 5.52 -2.68 -8.45
N TYR A 96 5.27 -3.98 -8.25
CA TYR A 96 6.07 -4.83 -7.35
C TYR A 96 7.50 -4.99 -7.89
N LYS A 97 7.59 -5.27 -9.19
CA LYS A 97 8.87 -5.41 -9.90
C LYS A 97 9.67 -4.11 -9.84
N VAL A 98 9.03 -2.98 -10.15
CA VAL A 98 9.68 -1.66 -10.05
C VAL A 98 10.10 -1.36 -8.61
N PHE A 99 9.28 -1.67 -7.61
CA PHE A 99 9.66 -1.49 -6.21
C PHE A 99 10.91 -2.29 -5.87
N TYR A 100 10.99 -3.54 -6.30
CA TYR A 100 12.16 -4.38 -6.05
C TYR A 100 13.42 -3.86 -6.75
N ASP A 101 13.30 -3.47 -8.02
CA ASP A 101 14.44 -2.91 -8.78
C ASP A 101 14.96 -1.62 -8.11
N GLN A 102 14.06 -0.72 -7.72
CA GLN A 102 14.43 0.50 -6.99
C GLN A 102 14.99 0.21 -5.59
N LEU A 103 14.49 -0.83 -4.91
CA LEU A 103 15.02 -1.26 -3.62
C LEU A 103 16.46 -1.80 -3.75
N LEU A 104 16.77 -2.52 -4.82
CA LEU A 104 18.14 -2.97 -5.09
C LEU A 104 19.08 -1.77 -5.30
N GLU A 105 18.68 -0.81 -6.15
CA GLU A 105 19.46 0.43 -6.35
C GLU A 105 19.63 1.24 -5.05
N TYR A 106 18.57 1.34 -4.25
CA TYR A 106 18.61 1.99 -2.95
C TYR A 106 19.61 1.29 -2.02
N ASN A 107 19.58 -0.05 -1.98
CA ASN A 107 20.46 -0.84 -1.13
C ASN A 107 21.95 -0.72 -1.49
N GLU A 108 22.27 -0.52 -2.77
CA GLU A 108 23.64 -0.25 -3.22
C GLU A 108 24.19 1.08 -2.69
N ARG A 109 23.32 2.07 -2.47
CA ARG A 109 23.71 3.43 -2.08
C ARG A 109 23.61 3.66 -0.57
N LYS A 110 22.52 3.22 0.05
CA LYS A 110 22.09 3.59 1.40
C LYS A 110 21.36 2.46 2.14
N GLY A 111 21.56 1.21 1.73
CA GLY A 111 20.85 0.08 2.31
C GLY A 111 21.08 -0.07 3.82
N THR A 112 20.01 -0.33 4.55
CA THR A 112 20.03 -0.70 5.97
C THR A 112 19.86 -2.22 6.11
N ILE A 113 19.99 -2.73 7.34
CA ILE A 113 19.72 -4.16 7.62
C ILE A 113 18.27 -4.51 7.25
N GLN A 114 17.30 -3.65 7.56
CA GLN A 114 15.91 -3.88 7.23
C GLN A 114 15.64 -3.82 5.72
N THR A 115 16.16 -2.82 4.99
CA THR A 115 15.90 -2.74 3.54
C THR A 115 16.58 -3.87 2.77
N GLN A 116 17.74 -4.35 3.24
CA GLN A 116 18.39 -5.54 2.71
C GLN A 116 17.61 -6.83 3.05
N LYS A 117 17.03 -6.92 4.25
CA LYS A 117 16.15 -8.03 4.64
C LYS A 117 14.90 -8.07 3.76
N ILE A 118 14.29 -6.92 3.49
CA ILE A 118 13.14 -6.81 2.57
C ILE A 118 13.52 -7.29 1.17
N ALA A 119 14.68 -6.91 0.64
CA ALA A 119 15.13 -7.37 -0.68
C ALA A 119 15.29 -8.91 -0.71
N LYS A 120 15.90 -9.50 0.32
CA LYS A 120 16.02 -10.96 0.45
C LYS A 120 14.65 -11.65 0.55
N ASN A 121 13.73 -11.09 1.33
CA ASN A 121 12.38 -11.63 1.47
C ASN A 121 11.60 -11.54 0.14
N TYR A 122 11.74 -10.45 -0.60
CA TYR A 122 11.15 -10.32 -1.93
C TYR A 122 11.73 -11.37 -2.89
N GLU A 123 13.05 -11.55 -2.91
CA GLU A 123 13.71 -12.55 -3.75
C GLU A 123 13.26 -13.98 -3.40
N TYR A 124 13.15 -14.29 -2.11
CA TYR A 124 12.58 -15.55 -1.64
C TYR A 124 11.16 -15.77 -2.18
N LEU A 125 10.25 -14.80 -2.00
CA LEU A 125 8.87 -14.91 -2.47
C LEU A 125 8.80 -15.09 -4.00
N ARG A 126 9.65 -14.37 -4.74
CA ARG A 126 9.74 -14.50 -6.19
C ARG A 126 10.23 -15.89 -6.63
N ASN A 127 11.21 -16.45 -5.93
CA ASN A 127 11.79 -17.75 -6.29
C ASN A 127 10.86 -18.91 -5.95
N GLU A 128 10.25 -18.89 -4.77
CA GLU A 128 9.35 -19.95 -4.31
C GLU A 128 7.99 -19.91 -5.01
N HIS A 129 7.40 -18.72 -5.12
CA HIS A 129 5.99 -18.56 -5.51
C HIS A 129 5.80 -18.02 -6.95
N LYS A 130 6.86 -17.48 -7.58
CA LYS A 130 6.87 -17.03 -8.99
C LYS A 130 5.66 -16.15 -9.33
N ASP A 131 4.83 -16.60 -10.28
CA ASP A 131 3.65 -15.89 -10.77
C ASP A 131 2.61 -15.63 -9.66
N GLU A 132 2.60 -16.42 -8.58
CA GLU A 132 1.75 -16.15 -7.41
C GLU A 132 2.21 -14.92 -6.62
N TRP A 133 3.46 -14.48 -6.76
CA TRP A 133 3.97 -13.23 -6.15
C TRP A 133 3.91 -12.05 -7.13
N ASP A 134 4.56 -12.15 -8.29
CA ASP A 134 4.77 -11.03 -9.23
C ASP A 134 4.06 -11.19 -10.60
N GLY A 135 3.19 -12.19 -10.74
CA GLY A 135 2.48 -12.51 -11.96
C GLY A 135 1.01 -12.05 -11.99
N ILE A 136 0.49 -11.88 -13.21
CA ILE A 136 -0.91 -11.60 -13.52
C ILE A 136 -1.55 -12.93 -13.92
N SER A 137 -2.20 -13.64 -12.99
CA SER A 137 -2.89 -14.88 -13.35
C SER A 137 -4.37 -14.86 -12.96
N PRO A 138 -5.28 -15.28 -13.86
CA PRO A 138 -6.66 -15.64 -13.51
C PRO A 138 -6.73 -16.77 -12.46
N SER A 139 -5.65 -17.52 -12.26
CA SER A 139 -5.54 -18.64 -11.30
C SER A 139 -5.06 -18.22 -9.91
N LEU A 140 -4.96 -16.92 -9.59
CA LEU A 140 -4.57 -16.44 -8.25
C LEU A 140 -5.59 -16.77 -7.14
N MET A 141 -6.66 -17.50 -7.45
CA MET A 141 -7.68 -17.94 -6.50
C MET A 141 -7.31 -19.20 -5.71
N ASP A 142 -6.53 -20.11 -6.30
CA ASP A 142 -6.13 -21.37 -5.67
C ASP A 142 -4.66 -21.31 -5.26
N ARG A 143 -4.38 -20.66 -4.11
CA ARG A 143 -3.03 -20.60 -3.54
C ARG A 143 -2.83 -21.62 -2.45
N SER A 144 -1.61 -22.12 -2.33
CA SER A 144 -1.26 -23.07 -1.28
C SER A 144 -1.34 -22.43 0.12
N VAL A 145 -1.63 -23.24 1.15
CA VAL A 145 -1.53 -22.79 2.55
C VAL A 145 -0.11 -22.29 2.87
N HIS A 146 0.91 -22.88 2.24
CA HIS A 146 2.30 -22.46 2.42
C HIS A 146 2.53 -21.02 1.99
N TYR A 147 1.99 -20.62 0.83
CA TYR A 147 2.05 -19.25 0.35
C TYR A 147 1.46 -18.27 1.38
N TYR A 148 0.27 -18.55 1.91
CA TYR A 148 -0.35 -17.68 2.92
C TYR A 148 0.45 -17.62 4.22
N ASN A 149 1.01 -18.74 4.67
CA ASN A 149 1.83 -18.80 5.87
C ASN A 149 3.12 -17.97 5.71
N ASP A 150 3.76 -18.02 4.54
CA ASP A 150 4.96 -17.23 4.26
C ASP A 150 4.63 -15.73 4.28
N LEU A 151 3.55 -15.32 3.60
CA LEU A 151 3.12 -13.93 3.60
C LEU A 151 2.71 -13.45 5.00
N GLU A 152 2.00 -14.27 5.78
CA GLU A 152 1.59 -13.92 7.14
C GLU A 152 2.81 -13.75 8.06
N SER A 153 3.78 -14.66 7.96
CA SER A 153 5.03 -14.60 8.71
C SER A 153 5.80 -13.30 8.43
N LEU A 154 5.96 -12.97 7.15
CA LEU A 154 6.61 -11.73 6.73
C LEU A 154 5.80 -10.48 7.12
N TYR A 155 4.46 -10.57 7.08
CA TYR A 155 3.60 -9.46 7.50
C TYR A 155 3.73 -9.21 9.00
N LYS A 156 3.77 -10.26 9.83
CA LYS A 156 4.03 -10.17 11.28
C LYS A 156 5.41 -9.59 11.57
N ASP A 157 6.43 -9.99 10.81
CA ASP A 157 7.76 -9.40 10.93
C ASP A 157 7.74 -7.87 10.71
N THR A 158 7.00 -7.38 9.71
CA THR A 158 6.80 -5.93 9.54
C THR A 158 5.97 -5.31 10.67
N THR A 159 5.03 -6.04 11.28
CA THR A 159 4.28 -5.55 12.46
C THR A 159 5.22 -5.34 13.62
N GLU A 160 6.11 -6.31 13.91
CA GLU A 160 7.12 -6.20 14.96
C GLU A 160 8.08 -5.03 14.71
N TYR A 161 8.47 -4.80 13.46
CA TYR A 161 9.26 -3.62 13.08
C TYR A 161 8.56 -2.33 13.53
N PHE A 162 7.28 -2.15 13.15
CA PHE A 162 6.49 -0.96 13.49
C PHE A 162 6.02 -0.89 14.94
N GLN A 163 6.10 -1.99 15.69
CA GLN A 163 5.92 -1.97 17.15
C GLN A 163 7.18 -1.53 17.90
N GLY A 164 8.32 -1.41 17.21
CA GLY A 164 9.59 -1.10 17.86
C GLY A 164 10.16 -2.27 18.67
N THR A 165 9.72 -3.51 18.38
CA THR A 165 10.05 -4.70 19.18
C THR A 165 11.18 -5.55 18.59
N GLN A 166 11.64 -5.24 17.37
CA GLN A 166 12.81 -5.89 16.81
C GLN A 166 14.10 -5.42 17.51
N PRO A 167 15.22 -6.17 17.39
CA PRO A 167 16.52 -5.70 17.86
C PRO A 167 16.89 -4.34 17.27
N GLU A 168 17.48 -3.43 18.06
CA GLU A 168 17.89 -2.09 17.62
C GLU A 168 18.73 -2.12 16.34
N THR A 169 19.59 -3.14 16.20
CA THR A 169 20.44 -3.34 15.00
C THR A 169 19.66 -3.52 13.71
N ASN A 170 18.38 -3.83 13.76
CA ASN A 170 17.55 -3.95 12.57
C ASN A 170 17.06 -2.60 12.05
N TYR A 171 17.19 -1.52 12.82
CA TYR A 171 16.73 -0.19 12.44
C TYR A 171 17.88 0.69 11.95
N ALA A 172 17.57 1.65 11.10
CA ALA A 172 18.51 2.69 10.69
C ALA A 172 19.15 3.36 11.93
N HIS A 173 20.49 3.43 11.93
CA HIS A 173 21.30 4.03 13.01
C HIS A 173 21.04 3.48 14.42
N ASN A 174 20.48 2.27 14.53
CA ASN A 174 20.06 1.66 15.80
C ASN A 174 18.97 2.44 16.54
N GLN A 175 18.17 3.24 15.83
CA GLN A 175 17.05 3.96 16.41
C GLN A 175 15.75 3.19 16.16
N THR A 176 15.13 2.66 17.22
CA THR A 176 13.88 1.92 17.10
C THR A 176 12.74 2.79 16.61
N TRP A 177 11.83 2.18 15.85
CA TRP A 177 10.59 2.83 15.45
C TRP A 177 9.65 3.01 16.63
N GLU A 178 9.10 4.21 16.80
CA GLU A 178 8.05 4.46 17.79
C GLU A 178 6.67 4.22 17.16
N PRO A 179 5.80 3.37 17.75
CA PRO A 179 4.52 2.99 17.14
C PRO A 179 3.60 4.16 16.77
N GLU A 180 3.67 5.26 17.54
CA GLU A 180 2.88 6.47 17.29
C GLU A 180 3.16 7.13 15.94
N HIS A 181 4.33 6.92 15.36
CA HIS A 181 4.70 7.45 14.04
C HIS A 181 4.06 6.69 12.87
N TYR A 182 3.47 5.51 13.10
CA TYR A 182 2.91 4.70 12.00
C TYR A 182 1.81 5.45 11.24
N MET A 183 0.87 6.07 11.96
CA MET A 183 -0.21 6.82 11.33
C MET A 183 0.29 8.09 10.63
N ASP A 184 1.34 8.73 11.14
CA ASP A 184 1.96 9.87 10.48
C ASP A 184 2.60 9.45 9.14
N LEU A 185 3.25 8.28 9.11
CA LEU A 185 3.83 7.71 7.90
C LEU A 185 2.75 7.36 6.86
N VAL A 186 1.63 6.76 7.28
CA VAL A 186 0.46 6.51 6.42
C VAL A 186 -0.13 7.81 5.89
N ALA A 187 -0.25 8.85 6.72
CA ALA A 187 -0.74 10.16 6.30
C ALA A 187 0.20 10.83 5.29
N ALA A 188 1.51 10.77 5.53
CA ALA A 188 2.52 11.28 4.59
C ALA A 188 2.44 10.55 3.24
N HIS A 189 2.29 9.22 3.26
CA HIS A 189 2.05 8.43 2.06
C HIS A 189 0.80 8.92 1.32
N LEU A 190 -0.35 8.98 1.98
CA LEU A 190 -1.63 9.38 1.37
C LEU A 190 -1.64 10.82 0.83
N ARG A 191 -0.72 11.67 1.30
CA ARG A 191 -0.54 13.03 0.81
C ARG A 191 0.12 13.09 -0.56
N GLU A 192 1.16 12.30 -0.80
CA GLU A 192 1.93 12.34 -2.05
C GLU A 192 1.52 11.24 -3.04
N ALA A 193 1.08 10.09 -2.54
CA ALA A 193 0.66 8.93 -3.32
C ALA A 193 -0.32 9.27 -4.47
N PRO A 194 -1.38 10.10 -4.27
CA PRO A 194 -2.30 10.45 -5.36
C PRO A 194 -1.65 11.22 -6.52
N ARG A 195 -0.48 11.85 -6.33
CA ARG A 195 0.23 12.63 -7.35
C ARG A 195 0.97 11.76 -8.37
N SER A 196 1.35 10.54 -8.00
CA SER A 196 2.21 9.71 -8.86
C SER A 196 1.62 9.41 -10.23
N TYR A 197 0.31 9.25 -10.31
CA TYR A 197 -0.36 8.91 -11.55
C TYR A 197 -0.44 10.06 -12.54
N PRO A 198 -0.96 11.26 -12.17
CA PRO A 198 -0.94 12.36 -13.11
C PRO A 198 0.48 12.69 -13.57
N ASP A 199 1.47 12.53 -12.70
CA ASP A 199 2.88 12.76 -13.04
C ASP A 199 3.44 11.66 -13.94
N ALA A 200 3.12 10.39 -13.69
CA ALA A 200 3.44 9.27 -14.58
C ALA A 200 2.81 9.44 -15.96
N LEU A 201 1.54 9.83 -16.05
CA LEU A 201 0.89 10.07 -17.33
C LEU A 201 1.53 11.23 -18.09
N SER A 202 1.89 12.32 -17.41
CA SER A 202 2.59 13.45 -18.02
C SER A 202 3.94 13.01 -18.56
N ALA A 203 4.74 12.32 -17.75
CA ALA A 203 6.06 11.83 -18.14
C ALA A 203 5.99 10.93 -19.38
N ILE A 204 5.00 10.04 -19.44
CA ILE A 204 4.77 9.18 -20.60
C ILE A 204 4.39 10.02 -21.83
N ALA A 205 3.47 10.97 -21.68
CA ALA A 205 3.02 11.83 -22.77
C ALA A 205 4.14 12.73 -23.32
N ASP A 206 5.03 13.20 -22.44
CA ASP A 206 6.15 14.09 -22.75
C ASP A 206 7.40 13.33 -23.25
N GLY A 207 7.35 11.99 -23.32
CA GLY A 207 8.47 11.15 -23.77
C GLY A 207 9.59 10.99 -22.74
N HIS A 208 9.31 11.29 -21.47
CA HIS A 208 10.21 11.19 -20.33
C HIS A 208 10.00 9.94 -19.47
N GLY A 209 9.09 9.04 -19.86
CA GLY A 209 8.87 7.79 -19.12
C GLY A 209 10.08 6.85 -19.12
N HIS A 210 10.16 5.96 -18.14
CA HIS A 210 11.37 5.16 -17.85
C HIS A 210 11.48 3.83 -18.62
N ASN A 211 10.64 3.59 -19.63
CA ASN A 211 10.59 2.40 -20.50
C ASN A 211 10.53 1.05 -19.74
N ILE A 212 9.75 1.04 -18.66
CA ILE A 212 9.54 -0.11 -17.77
C ILE A 212 8.93 -1.30 -18.54
N PRO A 213 9.51 -2.51 -18.43
CA PRO A 213 8.89 -3.73 -18.94
C PRO A 213 7.52 -3.97 -18.29
N THR A 214 6.48 -4.14 -19.11
CA THR A 214 5.11 -4.20 -18.59
C THR A 214 4.58 -5.61 -18.41
N ASP A 215 5.20 -6.63 -19.02
CA ASP A 215 4.74 -8.03 -19.02
C ASP A 215 3.24 -8.16 -19.37
N GLY A 216 2.73 -7.30 -20.27
CA GLY A 216 1.32 -7.25 -20.67
C GLY A 216 0.43 -6.35 -19.82
N ASP A 217 0.95 -5.71 -18.77
CA ASP A 217 0.26 -4.71 -17.95
C ASP A 217 0.27 -3.30 -18.60
N LYS A 218 -0.48 -2.36 -18.01
CA LYS A 218 -0.46 -0.95 -18.41
C LYS A 218 0.81 -0.28 -17.91
N TYR A 219 1.59 0.27 -18.84
CA TYR A 219 2.87 0.93 -18.59
C TYR A 219 2.86 1.96 -17.45
N TRP A 220 1.83 2.80 -17.36
CA TRP A 220 1.73 3.84 -16.33
C TRP A 220 1.74 3.29 -14.89
N ARG A 221 1.42 2.02 -14.68
CA ARG A 221 1.36 1.41 -13.34
C ARG A 221 2.73 1.21 -12.72
N GLY A 222 3.70 0.78 -13.52
CA GLY A 222 5.10 0.75 -13.11
C GLY A 222 5.65 2.16 -12.96
N GLU A 223 5.30 3.06 -13.89
CA GLU A 223 5.77 4.45 -13.87
C GLU A 223 5.33 5.18 -12.60
N ALA A 224 4.08 4.96 -12.17
CA ALA A 224 3.56 5.50 -10.91
C ALA A 224 4.36 5.03 -9.67
N MET A 225 4.92 3.81 -9.68
CA MET A 225 5.81 3.34 -8.61
C MET A 225 7.14 4.11 -8.60
N ILE A 226 7.70 4.43 -9.76
CA ILE A 226 8.93 5.26 -9.81
C ILE A 226 8.67 6.60 -9.13
N TYR A 227 7.54 7.24 -9.43
CA TYR A 227 7.18 8.50 -8.78
C TYR A 227 7.01 8.39 -7.27
N TYR A 228 6.60 7.22 -6.74
CA TYR A 228 6.55 7.00 -5.30
C TYR A 228 7.94 7.06 -4.66
N TRP A 229 8.93 6.45 -5.30
CA TRP A 229 10.33 6.57 -4.90
C TRP A 229 10.83 8.01 -5.04
N CYS A 230 10.46 8.71 -6.12
CA CYS A 230 10.80 10.13 -6.29
C CYS A 230 10.19 11.03 -5.20
N TYR A 231 9.07 10.63 -4.59
CA TYR A 231 8.40 11.36 -3.51
C TYR A 231 8.87 10.95 -2.11
N MET A 232 9.79 10.00 -1.99
CA MET A 232 10.41 9.66 -0.71
C MET A 232 10.96 10.88 0.06
N PRO A 233 11.66 11.84 -0.58
CA PRO A 233 12.12 13.05 0.10
C PRO A 233 10.99 13.92 0.66
N ASP A 234 9.80 13.91 0.02
CA ASP A 234 8.64 14.65 0.51
C ASP A 234 8.07 13.99 1.79
N TYR A 235 8.01 12.65 1.87
CA TYR A 235 7.63 11.91 3.08
C TYR A 235 8.61 12.20 4.23
N VAL A 236 9.91 12.11 3.95
CA VAL A 236 10.99 12.40 4.91
C VAL A 236 10.86 13.82 5.44
N ARG A 237 10.63 14.81 4.56
CA ARG A 237 10.44 16.20 4.98
C ARG A 237 9.25 16.35 5.93
N VAL A 238 8.11 15.73 5.64
CA VAL A 238 6.91 15.82 6.49
C VAL A 238 7.18 15.23 7.88
N MET A 239 7.82 14.06 7.95
CA MET A 239 8.10 13.36 9.21
C MET A 239 9.18 14.05 10.04
N THR A 240 10.30 14.43 9.42
CA THR A 240 11.44 15.08 10.09
C THR A 240 11.05 16.45 10.66
N GLN A 241 10.33 17.28 9.90
CA GLN A 241 9.96 18.63 10.33
C GLN A 241 8.92 18.65 11.46
N ARG A 242 7.99 17.69 11.46
CA ARG A 242 6.90 17.66 12.44
C ARG A 242 7.24 16.88 13.70
N LYS A 243 8.05 15.83 13.58
CA LYS A 243 8.27 14.83 14.64
C LYS A 243 9.73 14.63 15.03
N ASN A 244 10.67 15.25 14.30
CA ASN A 244 12.11 15.11 14.55
C ASN A 244 12.58 13.64 14.50
N VAL A 245 11.93 12.83 13.65
CA VAL A 245 12.36 11.46 13.35
C VAL A 245 13.55 11.51 12.41
N ASP A 246 14.51 10.61 12.59
CA ASP A 246 15.67 10.50 11.71
C ASP A 246 15.25 10.21 10.25
N ALA A 247 15.93 10.85 9.30
CA ALA A 247 15.57 10.75 7.89
C ALA A 247 15.73 9.34 7.34
N ASP A 248 16.81 8.64 7.71
CA ASP A 248 17.12 7.30 7.21
C ASP A 248 16.14 6.29 7.79
N LEU A 249 15.74 6.48 9.04
CA LEU A 249 14.67 5.69 9.67
C LEU A 249 13.32 5.89 8.97
N VAL A 250 12.98 7.11 8.54
CA VAL A 250 11.73 7.36 7.79
C VAL A 250 11.76 6.69 6.41
N GLU A 251 12.88 6.75 5.69
CA GLU A 251 13.04 6.09 4.40
C GLU A 251 12.88 4.57 4.54
N GLU A 252 13.58 3.96 5.49
CA GLU A 252 13.49 2.54 5.82
C GLU A 252 12.05 2.13 6.21
N ALA A 253 11.40 2.92 7.06
CA ALA A 253 10.05 2.66 7.50
C ALA A 253 9.04 2.77 6.34
N TRP A 254 9.22 3.72 5.43
CA TRP A 254 8.38 3.81 4.23
C TRP A 254 8.55 2.59 3.33
N ILE A 255 9.78 2.15 3.07
CA ILE A 255 10.06 0.93 2.29
C ILE A 255 9.39 -0.29 2.95
N THR A 256 9.49 -0.38 4.28
CA THR A 256 8.83 -1.43 5.08
C THR A 256 7.30 -1.36 4.98
N LEU A 257 6.71 -0.17 4.95
CA LEU A 257 5.27 0.05 4.81
C LEU A 257 4.76 -0.42 3.43
N ILE A 258 5.47 -0.08 2.35
CA ILE A 258 5.10 -0.53 1.00
C ILE A 258 5.20 -2.05 0.89
N PHE A 259 6.28 -2.65 1.39
CA PHE A 259 6.42 -4.11 1.39
C PHE A 259 5.33 -4.80 2.21
N ARG A 260 5.02 -4.28 3.41
CA ARG A 260 3.88 -4.75 4.24
C ARG A 260 2.58 -4.71 3.44
N ALA A 261 2.33 -3.60 2.75
CA ALA A 261 1.11 -3.43 1.97
C ALA A 261 1.04 -4.43 0.80
N PHE A 262 2.18 -4.75 0.19
CA PHE A 262 2.26 -5.80 -0.83
C PHE A 262 1.94 -7.18 -0.29
N LEU A 263 2.48 -7.55 0.87
CA LEU A 263 2.19 -8.83 1.53
C LEU A 263 0.69 -8.96 1.82
N TRP A 264 0.09 -7.92 2.37
CA TRP A 264 -1.36 -7.89 2.62
C TRP A 264 -2.12 -8.06 1.31
N MET A 265 -1.81 -7.26 0.28
CA MET A 265 -2.54 -7.32 -0.98
C MET A 265 -2.39 -8.68 -1.67
N ARG A 266 -1.21 -9.29 -1.58
CA ARG A 266 -0.97 -10.62 -2.16
C ARG A 266 -1.62 -11.74 -1.38
N ALA A 267 -2.06 -11.52 -0.15
CA ALA A 267 -2.85 -12.49 0.61
C ALA A 267 -4.36 -12.39 0.35
N HIS A 268 -4.84 -11.27 -0.20
CA HIS A 268 -6.27 -11.04 -0.41
C HIS A 268 -6.60 -10.93 -1.90
N ILE A 269 -7.63 -11.65 -2.34
CA ILE A 269 -8.06 -11.68 -3.73
C ILE A 269 -9.16 -10.63 -3.91
N PRO A 270 -9.02 -9.68 -4.83
CA PRO A 270 -10.13 -8.79 -5.14
C PRO A 270 -11.22 -9.55 -5.92
N CYS A 271 -12.44 -9.55 -5.41
CA CYS A 271 -13.63 -9.95 -6.14
C CYS A 271 -14.09 -8.82 -7.07
N GLU A 272 -13.97 -9.04 -8.37
CA GLU A 272 -14.63 -8.22 -9.38
C GLU A 272 -16.15 -8.38 -9.23
N ASN A 273 -16.81 -7.37 -8.66
CA ASN A 273 -18.26 -7.33 -8.61
C ASN A 273 -18.79 -6.50 -9.78
N SER A 274 -19.61 -7.13 -10.62
CA SER A 274 -20.32 -6.47 -11.73
C SER A 274 -21.34 -5.44 -11.23
N HIS A 275 -21.73 -5.52 -9.95
CA HIS A 275 -22.73 -4.67 -9.34
C HIS A 275 -22.22 -3.96 -8.09
N PRO A 276 -22.62 -2.69 -7.87
CA PRO A 276 -22.44 -2.00 -6.60
C PRO A 276 -23.01 -2.83 -5.44
N LEU A 277 -22.24 -3.04 -4.38
CA LEU A 277 -22.78 -3.53 -3.10
C LEU A 277 -23.94 -2.62 -2.62
N PRO A 278 -25.17 -3.12 -2.45
CA PRO A 278 -26.32 -2.27 -2.16
C PRO A 278 -26.11 -1.35 -0.94
N SER A 279 -26.52 -0.08 -1.06
CA SER A 279 -26.36 0.97 -0.03
C SER A 279 -26.99 0.61 1.33
N GLN A 280 -27.90 -0.35 1.37
CA GLN A 280 -28.59 -0.85 2.57
C GLN A 280 -27.69 -1.64 3.55
N TYR A 281 -26.49 -2.04 3.14
CA TYR A 281 -25.49 -2.62 4.04
C TYR A 281 -24.58 -1.55 4.68
N TYR A 282 -24.70 -0.30 4.26
CA TYR A 282 -23.98 0.84 4.83
C TYR A 282 -24.70 1.30 6.10
N GLY A 283 -23.99 1.34 7.24
CA GLY A 283 -24.58 1.60 8.55
C GLY A 283 -25.19 0.37 9.25
N SER A 284 -25.04 -0.82 8.66
CA SER A 284 -25.31 -2.08 9.33
C SER A 284 -24.37 -2.24 10.54
N ARG A 285 -24.92 -2.56 11.72
CA ARG A 285 -24.14 -2.93 12.92
C ARG A 285 -23.46 -4.30 12.79
N LEU A 286 -23.82 -5.07 11.78
CA LEU A 286 -23.05 -6.24 11.38
C LEU A 286 -21.91 -5.71 10.50
N PRO A 287 -20.63 -5.88 10.89
CA PRO A 287 -19.53 -5.58 10.00
C PRO A 287 -19.82 -6.31 8.70
N VAL A 288 -19.95 -5.55 7.61
CA VAL A 288 -19.85 -6.13 6.29
C VAL A 288 -18.38 -6.50 6.17
N TYR A 289 -18.03 -7.67 6.72
CA TYR A 289 -16.93 -8.45 6.21
C TYR A 289 -17.37 -8.79 4.79
N ILE A 290 -17.03 -7.87 3.90
CA ILE A 290 -16.24 -8.18 2.72
C ILE A 290 -15.78 -9.64 2.79
N GLY A 291 -16.59 -10.48 2.16
CA GLY A 291 -16.57 -11.94 2.26
C GLY A 291 -15.89 -12.60 1.08
#